data_AF-A0A068US32-F1
#
_entry.id   AF-A0A068US32-F1
#
_cell.length_a   1.000
_cell.length_b   1.000
_cell.length_c   1.000
_cell.angle_alpha   90.00
_cell.angle_beta   90.00
_cell.angle_gamma   90.00
#
_symmetry.space_group_name_H-M   'P 1'
#
loop_
_entity.id
_entity.type
_entity.pdbx_description
1 polymer ?
#
loop_
_entity_poly.entity_id
_entity_poly.type
_entity_poly.pdbx_seq_one_letter_code
_entity_poly.pdbx_strand_id
1 'polypeptide(L)'
;MLEKFPATVEPAVWWPQQAKESAHKTCLKSNGWNSKLEKEMRSIVEVIRRKDKADYLRLGGKALTLNKLLAISGPLLTGLAAISSAFMGSSSHTGFLAAMLGIVGGSLASIVNTLEHGGQVGMVFEMYRSNAGFFKLMEESIESNLMERRENGELFEMKVALQLGRRVSELRDLASSPKSKGEGAEEFASKLF
;
A
#
# COMPACT_ATOMS: atom_id res chain seq x y z
N MET A 1 -6.47 -12.69 19.25
CA MET A 1 -5.54 -12.58 18.11
C MET A 1 -6.06 -11.67 17.00
N LEU A 2 -7.33 -11.76 16.59
CA LEU A 2 -7.87 -10.94 15.49
C LEU A 2 -8.01 -9.45 15.79
N GLU A 3 -8.12 -9.06 17.06
CA GLU A 3 -8.20 -7.67 17.51
C GLU A 3 -6.94 -6.84 17.17
N LYS A 4 -5.81 -7.50 16.89
CA LYS A 4 -4.57 -6.84 16.46
C LYS A 4 -4.67 -6.28 15.04
N PHE A 5 -5.58 -6.82 14.22
CA PHE A 5 -5.68 -6.44 12.82
C PHE A 5 -6.69 -5.31 12.62
N PRO A 6 -6.35 -4.25 11.87
CA PRO A 6 -7.29 -3.18 11.59
C PRO A 6 -8.50 -3.69 10.80
N ALA A 7 -9.64 -2.99 10.92
CA ALA A 7 -10.85 -3.31 10.17
C ALA A 7 -10.69 -2.96 8.68
N THR A 8 -10.10 -1.80 8.39
CA THR A 8 -9.86 -1.25 7.06
C THR A 8 -8.38 -0.91 6.88
N VAL A 9 -7.90 -1.00 5.65
CA VAL A 9 -6.54 -0.60 5.32
C VAL A 9 -6.54 0.89 5.00
N GLU A 10 -5.78 1.64 5.77
CA GLU A 10 -5.62 3.08 5.58
C GLU A 10 -4.15 3.41 5.30
N PRO A 11 -3.88 4.46 4.51
CA PRO A 11 -2.51 4.94 4.28
C PRO A 11 -1.78 5.20 5.59
N ALA A 12 -0.51 4.83 5.68
CA ALA A 12 0.30 5.19 6.84
C ALA A 12 0.45 6.72 6.94
N VAL A 13 0.17 7.27 8.12
CA VAL A 13 0.38 8.69 8.44
C VAL A 13 1.43 8.75 9.54
N TRP A 14 2.69 8.93 9.14
CA TRP A 14 3.84 8.97 10.05
C TRP A 14 4.42 10.38 10.20
N TRP A 15 3.95 11.33 9.39
CA TRP A 15 4.37 12.73 9.45
C TRP A 15 3.48 13.54 10.40
N PRO A 16 4.05 14.53 11.12
CA PRO A 16 3.27 15.47 11.91
C PRO A 16 2.38 16.32 10.99
N GLN A 17 1.22 16.75 11.49
CA GLN A 17 0.45 17.79 10.81
C GLN A 17 1.37 19.00 10.61
N GLN A 18 1.61 19.35 9.35
CA GLN A 18 2.41 20.53 9.05
C GLN A 18 1.68 21.74 9.62
N ALA A 19 2.26 22.33 10.66
CA ALA A 19 1.78 23.60 11.17
C ALA A 19 1.74 24.61 10.03
N LYS A 20 0.69 25.41 9.97
CA LYS A 20 0.63 26.59 9.11
C LYS A 20 1.58 27.63 9.68
N GLU A 21 2.88 27.37 9.64
CA GLU A 21 3.87 28.41 9.89
C GLU A 21 3.63 29.48 8.83
N SER A 22 3.35 30.70 9.31
CA SER A 22 3.13 31.86 8.48
C SER A 22 4.38 32.10 7.66
N ALA A 23 4.39 31.65 6.41
CA ALA A 23 5.48 31.94 5.50
C ALA A 23 5.63 33.46 5.42
N HIS A 24 6.82 33.93 5.79
CA HIS A 24 7.22 35.32 5.61
C HIS A 24 6.97 35.64 4.12
N LYS A 25 5.98 36.51 3.84
CA LYS A 25 5.64 36.92 2.48
C LYS A 25 6.82 37.70 1.92
N THR A 26 7.77 37.01 1.30
CA THR A 26 8.69 37.67 0.37
C THR A 26 7.86 38.05 -0.85
N CYS A 27 7.33 39.26 -0.80
CA CYS A 27 6.72 39.94 -1.91
C CYS A 27 7.76 40.07 -3.04
N LEU A 28 7.32 39.86 -4.28
CA LEU A 28 8.01 40.13 -5.54
C LEU A 28 9.11 39.14 -6.02
N LYS A 29 8.65 38.09 -6.71
CA LYS A 29 9.01 37.70 -8.10
C LYS A 29 8.18 36.45 -8.43
N SER A 30 7.75 36.25 -9.68
CA SER A 30 6.99 35.06 -10.06
C SER A 30 7.73 33.79 -9.62
N ASN A 31 7.19 33.07 -8.65
CA ASN A 31 7.89 31.99 -7.94
C ASN A 31 7.96 30.68 -8.77
N GLY A 32 8.34 30.74 -10.05
CA GLY A 32 8.35 29.60 -11.00
C GLY A 32 6.98 29.02 -11.34
N TRP A 33 5.93 29.31 -10.55
CA TRP A 33 4.57 28.86 -10.75
C TRP A 33 3.91 29.56 -11.94
N ASN A 34 3.34 28.77 -12.83
CA ASN A 34 2.49 29.23 -13.92
C ASN A 34 1.23 28.34 -14.02
N SER A 35 0.21 28.79 -14.74
CA SER A 35 -1.07 28.07 -14.84
C SER A 35 -0.93 26.68 -15.48
N LYS A 36 0.07 26.47 -16.35
CA LYS A 36 0.35 25.17 -16.95
C LYS A 36 0.87 24.20 -15.89
N LEU A 37 1.87 24.60 -15.11
CA LEU A 37 2.44 23.80 -14.03
C LEU A 37 1.38 23.46 -12.97
N GLU A 38 0.50 24.40 -12.62
CA GLU A 38 -0.59 24.13 -11.68
C GLU A 38 -1.55 23.06 -12.18
N LYS A 39 -1.90 23.09 -13.46
CA LYS A 39 -2.75 22.06 -14.09
C LYS A 39 -2.03 20.72 -14.15
N GLU A 40 -0.74 20.72 -14.45
CA GLU A 40 0.07 19.51 -14.49
C GLU A 40 0.13 18.83 -13.12
N MET A 41 0.44 19.59 -12.06
CA MET A 41 0.46 19.11 -10.68
C MET A 41 -0.89 18.55 -10.23
N ARG A 42 -2.01 19.21 -10.59
CA ARG A 42 -3.36 18.69 -10.32
C ARG A 42 -3.62 17.37 -11.04
N SER A 43 -3.23 17.27 -12.31
CA SER A 43 -3.38 16.04 -13.09
C SER A 43 -2.57 14.89 -12.48
N ILE A 44 -1.35 15.16 -12.01
CA ILE A 44 -0.50 14.15 -11.35
C ILE A 44 -1.15 13.65 -10.06
N VAL A 45 -1.70 14.55 -9.23
CA VAL A 45 -2.45 14.17 -8.01
C VAL A 45 -3.64 13.28 -8.34
N GLU A 46 -4.37 13.55 -9.43
CA GLU A 46 -5.47 12.69 -9.86
C GLU A 46 -5.00 11.28 -10.24
N VAL A 47 -3.88 11.16 -10.95
CA VAL A 47 -3.30 9.85 -11.30
C VAL A 47 -2.86 9.09 -10.05
N ILE A 48 -2.11 9.75 -9.16
CA ILE A 48 -1.66 9.16 -7.88
C ILE A 48 -2.85 8.64 -7.07
N ARG A 49 -3.92 9.43 -6.95
CA ARG A 49 -5.12 9.04 -6.21
C ARG A 49 -5.84 7.86 -6.82
N ARG A 50 -6.08 7.90 -8.13
CA ARG A 50 -6.90 6.89 -8.84
C ARG A 50 -6.16 5.58 -9.07
N LYS A 51 -4.84 5.61 -9.23
CA LYS A 51 -4.03 4.43 -9.58
C LYS A 51 -3.16 4.03 -8.41
N ASP A 52 -2.04 4.72 -8.18
CA ASP A 52 -1.03 4.31 -7.21
C ASP A 52 -1.64 4.05 -5.83
N LYS A 53 -2.23 5.07 -5.21
CA LYS A 53 -2.79 4.96 -3.85
C LYS A 53 -3.92 3.94 -3.76
N ALA A 54 -4.85 3.96 -4.71
CA ALA A 54 -6.01 3.05 -4.70
C ALA A 54 -5.58 1.58 -4.84
N ASP A 55 -4.63 1.29 -5.74
CA ASP A 55 -4.13 -0.06 -5.94
C ASP A 55 -3.30 -0.55 -4.75
N TYR A 56 -2.46 0.31 -4.15
CA TYR A 56 -1.71 -0.05 -2.96
C TYR A 56 -2.62 -0.32 -1.75
N LEU A 57 -3.70 0.44 -1.57
CA LEU A 57 -4.70 0.14 -0.53
C LEU A 57 -5.45 -1.16 -0.82
N ARG A 58 -5.77 -1.44 -2.08
CA ARG A 58 -6.41 -2.70 -2.49
C ARG A 58 -5.51 -3.91 -2.23
N LEU A 59 -4.23 -3.81 -2.58
CA LEU A 59 -3.22 -4.84 -2.31
C LEU A 59 -3.00 -5.03 -0.81
N GLY A 60 -2.92 -3.94 -0.05
CA GLY A 60 -2.89 -3.98 1.41
C GLY A 60 -4.11 -4.68 1.99
N GLY A 61 -5.31 -4.42 1.46
CA GLY A 61 -6.55 -5.10 1.87
C GLY A 61 -6.51 -6.61 1.64
N LYS A 62 -6.03 -7.04 0.47
CA LYS A 62 -5.83 -8.46 0.16
C LYS A 62 -4.80 -9.11 1.09
N ALA A 63 -3.65 -8.45 1.30
CA ALA A 63 -2.61 -8.92 2.21
C ALA A 63 -3.11 -9.03 3.66
N LEU A 64 -3.92 -8.07 4.12
CA LEU A 64 -4.54 -8.09 5.44
C LEU A 64 -5.52 -9.26 5.60
N THR A 65 -6.37 -9.49 4.59
CA THR A 65 -7.32 -10.62 4.60
C THR A 65 -6.58 -11.95 4.63
N LEU A 66 -5.50 -12.10 3.84
CA LEU A 66 -4.66 -13.29 3.88
C LEU A 66 -4.02 -13.45 5.26
N ASN A 67 -3.44 -12.39 5.83
CA ASN A 67 -2.83 -12.45 7.16
C ASN A 67 -3.84 -12.87 8.24
N LYS A 68 -5.06 -12.31 8.22
CA LYS A 68 -6.15 -12.73 9.11
C LYS A 68 -6.52 -14.20 8.91
N LEU A 69 -6.65 -14.66 7.66
CA LEU A 69 -6.99 -16.05 7.34
C LEU A 69 -5.92 -17.03 7.82
N LEU A 70 -4.64 -16.69 7.61
CA LEU A 70 -3.50 -17.49 8.06
C LEU A 70 -3.46 -17.57 9.59
N ALA A 71 -3.62 -16.44 10.29
CA ALA A 71 -3.64 -16.39 11.75
C ALA A 71 -4.79 -17.19 12.41
N ILE A 72 -5.90 -17.42 11.69
CA ILE A 72 -6.99 -18.29 12.16
C ILE A 72 -6.72 -19.76 11.79
N SER A 73 -6.32 -20.00 10.54
CA SER A 73 -6.16 -21.36 10.01
C SER A 73 -4.98 -22.09 10.64
N GLY A 74 -3.89 -21.41 10.99
CA GLY A 74 -2.72 -22.03 11.63
C GLY A 74 -3.07 -22.77 12.93
N PRO A 75 -3.65 -22.10 13.94
CA PRO A 75 -4.12 -22.74 15.17
C PRO A 75 -5.21 -23.79 14.94
N LEU A 76 -6.14 -23.55 14.00
CA LEU A 76 -7.24 -24.48 13.70
C LEU A 76 -6.71 -25.80 13.10
N LEU A 77 -5.84 -25.73 12.10
CA LEU A 77 -5.23 -26.88 11.42
C LEU A 77 -4.34 -27.66 12.38
N THR A 78 -3.57 -26.96 13.23
CA THR A 78 -2.75 -27.59 14.28
C THR A 78 -3.64 -28.33 15.28
N GLY A 79 -4.76 -27.73 15.69
CA GLY A 79 -5.73 -28.37 16.58
C GLY A 79 -6.37 -29.62 15.96
N LEU A 80 -6.80 -29.55 14.69
CA LEU A 80 -7.35 -30.71 13.96
C LEU A 80 -6.32 -31.83 13.81
N ALA A 81 -5.06 -31.49 13.52
CA ALA A 81 -3.97 -32.46 13.41
C ALA A 81 -3.67 -33.13 14.76
N ALA A 82 -3.69 -32.36 15.87
CA ALA A 82 -3.48 -32.87 17.22
C ALA A 82 -4.59 -33.83 17.66
N ILE A 83 -5.86 -33.45 17.44
CA ILE A 83 -7.02 -34.31 17.73
C ILE A 83 -6.93 -35.60 16.90
N SER A 84 -6.63 -35.50 15.61
CA SER A 84 -6.49 -36.67 14.73
C SER A 84 -5.37 -37.62 15.17
N SER A 85 -4.25 -37.05 15.64
CA SER A 85 -3.12 -37.83 16.15
C SER A 85 -3.47 -38.64 17.41
N ALA A 86 -4.37 -38.13 18.26
CA ALA A 86 -4.82 -38.82 19.46
C ALA A 86 -5.68 -40.07 19.15
N PHE A 87 -6.33 -40.13 17.98
CA PHE A 87 -7.19 -41.26 17.56
C PHE A 87 -6.50 -42.27 16.65
N MET A 88 -5.21 -42.09 16.37
CA MET A 88 -4.42 -42.94 15.46
C MET A 88 -4.23 -44.38 15.96
N GLY A 89 -4.54 -44.67 17.23
CA GLY A 89 -4.51 -46.01 17.83
C GLY A 89 -5.83 -46.81 17.78
N SER A 90 -6.88 -46.29 17.12
CA SER A 90 -8.21 -46.94 17.04
C SER A 90 -8.34 -47.87 15.82
N SER A 91 -9.46 -48.62 15.70
CA SER A 91 -9.67 -49.71 14.72
C SER A 91 -9.24 -49.38 13.27
N SER A 92 -8.91 -50.41 12.48
CA SER A 92 -8.19 -50.29 11.19
C SER A 92 -8.73 -49.24 10.21
N HIS A 93 -10.05 -49.06 10.12
CA HIS A 93 -10.66 -48.08 9.20
C HIS A 93 -10.66 -46.64 9.77
N THR A 94 -10.85 -46.50 11.09
CA THR A 94 -10.89 -45.20 11.76
C THR A 94 -9.49 -44.64 12.00
N GLY A 95 -8.52 -45.51 12.35
CA GLY A 95 -7.12 -45.15 12.52
C GLY A 95 -6.46 -44.69 11.21
N PHE A 96 -6.79 -45.32 10.07
CA PHE A 96 -6.30 -44.90 8.76
C PHE A 96 -6.81 -43.50 8.35
N LEU A 97 -8.10 -43.23 8.55
CA LEU A 97 -8.69 -41.90 8.28
C LEU A 97 -8.11 -40.83 9.21
N ALA A 98 -7.91 -41.14 10.49
CA ALA A 98 -7.28 -40.24 11.44
C ALA A 98 -5.81 -39.96 11.09
N ALA A 99 -5.06 -40.97 10.62
CA ALA A 99 -3.69 -40.79 10.15
C ALA A 99 -3.61 -39.88 8.90
N MET A 100 -4.49 -40.10 7.91
CA MET A 100 -4.56 -39.23 6.72
C MET A 100 -4.93 -37.79 7.08
N LEU A 101 -5.91 -37.60 7.96
CA LEU A 101 -6.33 -36.27 8.41
C LEU A 101 -5.23 -35.57 9.22
N GLY A 102 -4.47 -36.32 10.03
CA GLY A 102 -3.30 -35.82 10.74
C GLY A 102 -2.17 -35.38 9.81
N ILE A 103 -1.83 -36.17 8.77
CA ILE A 103 -0.79 -35.83 7.79
C ILE A 103 -1.20 -34.60 6.97
N VAL A 104 -2.43 -34.58 6.44
CA VAL A 104 -2.94 -33.44 5.66
C VAL A 104 -3.04 -32.20 6.55
N GLY A 105 -3.61 -32.30 7.75
CA GLY A 105 -3.73 -31.19 8.69
C GLY A 105 -2.37 -30.65 9.13
N GLY A 106 -1.42 -31.52 9.46
CA GLY A 106 -0.07 -31.15 9.88
C GLY A 106 0.76 -30.51 8.75
N SER A 107 0.66 -31.04 7.52
CA SER A 107 1.34 -30.45 6.36
C SER A 107 0.78 -29.06 6.01
N LEU A 108 -0.55 -28.89 6.01
CA LEU A 108 -1.17 -27.57 5.83
C LEU A 108 -0.82 -26.60 6.97
N ALA A 109 -0.81 -27.06 8.22
CA ALA A 109 -0.40 -26.25 9.36
C ALA A 109 1.05 -25.76 9.21
N SER A 110 1.96 -26.61 8.73
CA SER A 110 3.35 -26.24 8.47
C SER A 110 3.48 -25.17 7.37
N ILE A 111 2.71 -25.29 6.28
CA ILE A 111 2.67 -24.28 5.22
C ILE A 111 2.14 -22.95 5.74
N VAL A 112 1.01 -22.95 6.46
CA VAL A 112 0.42 -21.74 7.05
C VAL A 112 1.38 -21.09 8.03
N ASN A 113 1.99 -21.88 8.92
CA ASN A 113 2.97 -21.39 9.87
C ASN A 113 4.19 -20.77 9.19
N THR A 114 4.68 -21.39 8.11
CA THR A 114 5.80 -20.88 7.31
C THR A 114 5.42 -19.60 6.57
N LEU A 115 4.19 -19.45 6.06
CA LEU A 115 3.75 -18.21 5.42
C LEU A 115 3.53 -17.08 6.44
N GLU A 116 2.97 -17.40 7.61
CA GLU A 116 2.74 -16.45 8.69
C GLU A 116 4.06 -15.92 9.28
N HIS A 117 5.00 -16.82 9.58
CA HIS A 117 6.26 -16.47 10.27
C HIS A 117 7.45 -16.28 9.32
N GLY A 118 7.56 -17.09 8.27
CA GLY A 118 8.65 -17.03 7.28
C GLY A 118 8.35 -16.17 6.05
N GLY A 119 7.08 -16.11 5.62
CA GLY A 119 6.64 -15.32 4.47
C GLY A 119 6.45 -13.83 4.76
N GLN A 120 6.56 -13.42 6.04
CA GLN A 120 6.50 -12.03 6.49
C GLN A 120 5.31 -11.25 5.87
N VAL A 121 4.16 -11.93 5.74
CA VAL A 121 2.95 -11.33 5.14
C VAL A 121 2.52 -10.06 5.88
N GLY A 122 2.79 -9.99 7.19
CA GLY A 122 2.64 -8.77 7.98
C GLY A 122 3.54 -7.61 7.52
N MET A 123 4.80 -7.86 7.13
CA MET A 123 5.67 -6.82 6.57
C MET A 123 5.24 -6.41 5.16
N VAL A 124 4.75 -7.35 4.34
CA VAL A 124 4.20 -7.03 3.02
C VAL A 124 2.96 -6.13 3.14
N PHE A 125 2.10 -6.41 4.13
CA PHE A 125 0.98 -5.54 4.45
C PHE A 125 1.44 -4.12 4.84
N GLU A 126 2.43 -4.01 5.75
CA GLU A 126 2.98 -2.70 6.14
C GLU A 126 3.68 -1.99 4.98
N MET A 127 4.33 -2.71 4.06
CA MET A 127 4.91 -2.14 2.86
C MET A 127 3.84 -1.48 1.98
N TYR A 128 2.74 -2.19 1.68
CA TYR A 128 1.63 -1.61 0.91
C TYR A 128 0.99 -0.41 1.62
N ARG A 129 0.82 -0.51 2.93
CA ARG A 129 0.28 0.57 3.76
C ARG A 129 1.21 1.80 3.78
N SER A 130 2.52 1.56 3.83
CA SER A 130 3.57 2.59 3.79
C SER A 130 3.61 3.28 2.43
N ASN A 131 3.56 2.54 1.33
CA ASN A 131 3.51 3.09 -0.03
C ASN A 131 2.27 3.96 -0.23
N ALA A 132 1.09 3.50 0.19
CA ALA A 132 -0.13 4.32 0.17
C ALA A 132 0.03 5.61 1.01
N GLY A 133 0.75 5.53 2.13
CA GLY A 133 1.12 6.66 2.97
C GLY A 133 2.01 7.66 2.24
N PHE A 134 3.07 7.18 1.58
CA PHE A 134 3.95 8.01 0.76
C PHE A 134 3.18 8.82 -0.30
N PHE A 135 2.27 8.16 -1.02
CA PHE A 135 1.42 8.84 -2.00
C PHE A 135 0.47 9.85 -1.37
N LYS A 136 -0.10 9.56 -0.19
CA LYS A 136 -0.92 10.52 0.55
C LYS A 136 -0.13 11.77 0.96
N LEU A 137 1.10 11.61 1.45
CA LEU A 137 1.97 12.73 1.79
C LEU A 137 2.31 13.58 0.55
N MET A 138 2.56 12.93 -0.59
CA MET A 138 2.82 13.63 -1.85
C MET A 138 1.60 14.44 -2.31
N GLU A 139 0.40 13.86 -2.25
CA GLU A 139 -0.85 14.58 -2.54
C GLU A 139 -1.01 15.83 -1.65
N GLU A 140 -0.84 15.68 -0.33
CA GLU A 140 -0.93 16.79 0.63
C GLU A 140 0.15 17.87 0.37
N SER A 141 1.36 17.46 -0.04
CA SER A 141 2.45 18.37 -0.40
C SER A 141 2.17 19.14 -1.68
N ILE A 142 1.56 18.50 -2.69
CA ILE A 142 1.17 19.16 -3.94
C ILE A 142 0.01 20.12 -3.70
N GLU A 143 -1.03 19.70 -2.96
CA GLU A 143 -2.19 20.55 -2.66
C GLU A 143 -1.81 21.79 -1.84
N SER A 144 -0.94 21.64 -0.83
CA SER A 144 -0.45 22.78 -0.06
C SER A 144 0.37 23.76 -0.89
N ASN A 145 1.24 23.27 -1.78
CA ASN A 145 2.01 24.13 -2.68
C ASN A 145 1.17 24.80 -3.76
N LEU A 146 0.09 24.16 -4.23
CA LEU A 146 -0.87 24.80 -5.14
C LEU A 146 -1.64 25.95 -4.49
N MET A 147 -1.92 25.89 -3.19
CA MET A 147 -2.65 26.93 -2.46
C MET A 147 -1.75 28.08 -2.02
N GLU A 148 -0.59 27.76 -1.45
CA GLU A 148 0.25 28.74 -0.76
C GLU A 148 1.56 29.07 -1.51
N ARG A 149 1.87 28.34 -2.59
CA ARG A 149 3.09 28.52 -3.43
C ARG A 149 4.37 28.68 -2.61
N ARG A 150 4.51 27.84 -1.56
CA ARG A 150 5.60 27.90 -0.58
C ARG A 150 6.96 27.62 -1.22
N GLU A 151 7.04 26.56 -2.03
CA GLU A 151 8.25 26.19 -2.76
C GLU A 151 8.26 26.82 -4.17
N ASN A 152 9.45 27.01 -4.73
CA ASN A 152 9.60 27.44 -6.12
C ASN A 152 9.05 26.39 -7.07
N GLY A 153 8.23 26.80 -8.05
CA GLY A 153 7.52 25.88 -8.94
C GLY A 153 8.43 24.90 -9.69
N GLU A 154 9.57 25.35 -10.21
CA GLU A 154 10.48 24.48 -10.97
C GLU A 154 11.21 23.49 -10.05
N LEU A 155 11.61 23.93 -8.85
CA LEU A 155 12.21 23.05 -7.84
C LEU A 155 11.20 22.05 -7.31
N PHE A 156 9.96 22.47 -7.13
CA PHE A 156 8.86 21.62 -6.69
C PHE A 156 8.54 20.55 -7.74
N GLU A 157 8.49 20.93 -9.02
CA GLU A 157 8.30 19.99 -10.12
C GLU A 157 9.41 18.93 -10.16
N MET A 158 10.67 19.36 -10.06
CA MET A 158 11.82 18.45 -10.00
C MET A 158 11.71 17.51 -8.80
N LYS A 159 11.33 18.02 -7.63
CA LYS A 159 11.12 17.21 -6.41
C LYS A 159 10.05 16.14 -6.61
N VAL A 160 8.90 16.49 -7.16
CA VAL A 160 7.82 15.54 -7.46
C VAL A 160 8.28 14.50 -8.49
N ALA A 161 8.99 14.92 -9.54
CA ALA A 161 9.53 14.00 -10.55
C ALA A 161 10.48 12.97 -9.92
N LEU A 162 11.43 13.42 -9.10
CA LEU A 162 12.38 12.56 -8.39
C LEU A 162 11.68 11.60 -7.42
N GLN A 163 10.70 12.09 -6.66
CA GLN A 163 9.93 11.26 -5.74
C GLN A 163 9.07 10.20 -6.46
N LEU A 164 8.68 10.44 -7.72
CA LEU A 164 8.00 9.45 -8.56
C LEU A 164 8.97 8.60 -9.39
N GLY A 165 10.28 8.83 -9.29
CA GLY A 165 11.29 8.14 -10.10
C GLY A 165 11.21 8.44 -11.60
N ARG A 166 10.64 9.59 -11.96
CA ARG A 166 10.46 10.03 -13.35
C ARG A 166 11.40 11.18 -13.68
N ARG A 167 11.72 11.31 -14.96
CA ARG A 167 12.33 12.55 -15.47
C ARG A 167 11.26 13.64 -15.52
N VAL A 168 11.67 14.91 -15.37
CA VAL A 168 10.75 16.06 -15.43
C VAL A 168 9.94 16.09 -16.73
N SER A 169 10.55 15.74 -17.86
CA SER A 169 9.84 15.63 -19.15
C SER A 169 8.75 14.56 -19.14
N GLU A 170 9.05 13.37 -18.60
CA GLU A 170 8.10 12.26 -18.51
C GLU A 170 6.94 12.58 -17.56
N LEU A 171 7.21 13.37 -16.52
CA LEU A 171 6.18 13.84 -15.59
C LEU A 171 5.20 14.80 -16.30
N ARG A 172 5.71 15.73 -17.12
CA ARG A 172 4.90 16.63 -17.95
C ARG A 172 4.09 15.86 -19.00
N ASP A 173 4.69 14.85 -19.61
CA ASP A 173 4.01 14.00 -20.59
C ASP A 173 2.86 13.20 -19.94
N LEU A 174 3.08 12.64 -18.74
CA LEU A 174 2.04 11.98 -17.95
C LEU A 174 0.88 12.93 -17.65
N ALA A 175 1.19 14.15 -17.23
CA ALA A 175 0.20 15.18 -16.92
C ALA A 175 -0.56 15.69 -18.15
N SER A 176 0.09 15.71 -19.31
CA SER A 176 -0.49 16.18 -20.58
C SER A 176 -1.24 15.08 -21.33
N SER A 177 -0.94 13.81 -21.06
CA SER A 177 -1.52 12.67 -21.76
C SER A 177 -3.03 12.58 -21.53
N PRO A 178 -3.87 12.53 -22.57
CA PRO A 178 -5.31 12.31 -22.42
C PRO A 178 -5.63 10.95 -21.79
N LYS A 179 -4.68 9.99 -21.83
CA LYS A 179 -4.81 8.70 -21.15
C LYS A 179 -4.89 8.85 -19.63
N SER A 180 -4.29 9.89 -19.03
CA SER A 180 -4.39 10.16 -17.58
C SER A 180 -5.80 10.63 -17.16
N LYS A 181 -6.64 11.06 -18.12
CA LYS A 181 -7.99 11.57 -17.89
C LYS A 181 -9.10 10.55 -18.18
N GLY A 182 -8.79 9.44 -18.85
CA GLY A 182 -9.74 8.37 -19.13
C GLY A 182 -9.67 7.22 -18.12
N GLU A 183 -10.77 6.47 -17.98
CA GLU A 183 -10.89 5.27 -17.12
C GLU A 183 -9.82 4.19 -17.39
N GLY A 184 -9.09 4.29 -18.51
CA GLY A 184 -8.04 3.38 -18.94
C GLY A 184 -6.60 3.90 -18.83
N ALA A 185 -6.28 4.83 -17.92
CA ALA A 185 -4.89 5.16 -17.63
C ALA A 185 -4.15 3.91 -17.11
N GLU A 186 -3.48 3.15 -17.96
CA GLU A 186 -2.71 1.96 -17.56
C GLU A 186 -1.43 2.34 -16.81
N GLU A 187 -0.99 3.59 -16.91
CA GLU A 187 0.30 4.02 -16.39
C GLU A 187 0.20 4.61 -14.97
N PHE A 188 0.97 4.02 -14.05
CA PHE A 188 1.16 4.53 -12.68
C PHE A 188 1.92 5.86 -12.68
N ALA A 189 1.63 6.74 -11.71
CA ALA A 189 2.42 7.95 -11.54
C ALA A 189 3.85 7.61 -11.10
N SER A 190 4.01 6.63 -10.21
CA SER A 190 5.33 6.17 -9.79
C SER A 190 5.95 5.19 -10.79
N LYS A 191 7.26 5.28 -10.97
CA LYS A 191 8.09 4.23 -11.60
C LYS A 191 8.97 3.49 -10.58
N LEU A 192 8.95 3.90 -9.32
CA LEU A 192 9.85 3.37 -8.29
C LEU A 192 9.39 2.04 -7.69
N PHE A 193 8.07 1.82 -7.62
CA PHE A 193 7.46 0.68 -6.92
C PHE A 193 6.28 0.14 -7.71
#